data_AF-A0A3D2WY05-F1
#
_entry.id   AF-A0A3D2WY05-F1
#
_cell.length_a   1.000
_cell.length_b   1.000
_cell.length_c   1.000
_cell.angle_alpha   90.00
_cell.angle_beta   90.00
_cell.angle_gamma   90.00
#
_symmetry.space_group_name_H-M   'P 1'
#
loop_
_entity.id
_entity.type
_entity.pdbx_description
1 polymer ?
#
loop_
_entity_poly.entity_id
_entity_poly.type
_entity_poly.pdbx_seq_one_letter_code
_entity_poly.pdbx_strand_id
1 'polypeptide(L)'
;MKIEKITSLFLVLMICLICSACDGEGPTSNMIIGLDVEVVGVPVIFETDMTLDVDDVGALAVLHGLQTEGKVTILGVSYNEVHPLAPDAIDAINTYYHRGT
;
A
#
# COMPACT_ATOMS: atom_id res chain seq x y z
N MET A 1 9.15 -28.46 -38.34
CA MET A 1 9.82 -28.73 -37.04
C MET A 1 10.46 -27.50 -36.36
N LYS A 2 10.44 -26.29 -36.94
CA LYS A 2 11.03 -25.09 -36.28
C LYS A 2 10.00 -24.18 -35.59
N ILE A 3 8.79 -24.04 -36.13
CA ILE A 3 7.78 -23.09 -35.62
C ILE A 3 7.06 -23.61 -34.37
N GLU A 4 6.61 -24.86 -34.36
CA GLU A 4 5.87 -25.43 -33.22
C GLU A 4 6.70 -25.51 -31.93
N LYS A 5 8.02 -25.69 -32.05
CA LYS A 5 8.93 -25.67 -30.89
C LYS A 5 9.12 -24.26 -30.35
N ILE A 6 9.10 -23.25 -31.24
CA ILE A 6 9.23 -21.83 -30.85
C ILE A 6 7.94 -21.37 -30.15
N THR A 7 6.76 -21.72 -30.68
CA THR A 7 5.49 -21.40 -30.00
C THR A 7 5.35 -22.13 -28.67
N SER A 8 5.75 -23.40 -28.60
CA SER A 8 5.75 -24.15 -27.33
C SER A 8 6.71 -23.53 -26.30
N LEU A 9 7.91 -23.11 -26.72
CA LEU A 9 8.87 -22.42 -25.85
C LEU A 9 8.33 -21.07 -25.36
N PHE A 10 7.68 -20.30 -26.23
CA PHE A 10 7.09 -19.01 -25.87
C PHE A 10 5.95 -19.15 -24.85
N LEU A 11 5.12 -20.18 -25.01
CA LEU A 11 4.02 -20.48 -24.08
C LEU A 11 4.56 -20.89 -22.69
N VAL A 12 5.59 -21.74 -22.64
CA VAL A 12 6.24 -22.13 -21.38
C VAL A 12 6.88 -20.94 -20.69
N LEU A 13 7.53 -20.04 -21.44
CA LEU A 13 8.14 -18.84 -20.88
C LEU A 13 7.09 -17.90 -20.26
N MET A 14 5.96 -17.68 -20.97
CA MET A 14 4.83 -16.91 -20.47
C MET A 14 4.23 -17.49 -19.19
N ILE A 15 4.06 -18.82 -19.13
CA ILE A 15 3.55 -19.51 -17.94
C ILE A 15 4.53 -19.37 -16.77
N CYS A 16 5.84 -19.54 -17.00
CA CYS A 16 6.85 -19.32 -15.95
C CYS A 16 6.84 -17.88 -15.42
N LEU A 17 6.73 -16.88 -16.30
CA LEU A 17 6.62 -15.46 -15.92
C LEU A 17 5.39 -15.19 -15.04
N ILE A 18 4.27 -15.87 -15.31
CA ILE A 18 3.05 -15.77 -14.50
C ILE A 18 3.22 -16.47 -13.15
N CYS A 19 3.85 -17.66 -13.12
CA CYS A 19 4.07 -18.42 -11.89
C CYS A 19 5.05 -17.72 -10.93
N SER A 20 6.09 -17.05 -11.42
CA SER A 20 7.04 -16.32 -10.58
C SER A 20 6.45 -15.07 -9.89
N ALA A 21 5.27 -14.60 -10.31
CA ALA A 21 4.63 -13.44 -9.71
C ALA A 21 3.81 -13.75 -8.43
N CYS A 22 3.72 -15.02 -8.04
CA CYS A 22 2.88 -15.46 -6.91
C CYS A 22 3.60 -15.57 -5.56
N ASP A 23 4.93 -15.47 -5.51
CA ASP A 23 5.67 -15.61 -4.25
C ASP A 23 5.91 -14.23 -3.60
N GLY A 24 4.85 -13.71 -2.98
CA GLY A 24 4.93 -12.55 -2.09
C GLY A 24 5.00 -13.00 -0.63
N GLU A 25 6.17 -13.40 -0.13
CA GLU A 25 6.37 -13.50 1.32
C GLU A 25 6.39 -12.08 1.91
N GLY A 26 5.27 -11.67 2.49
CA GLY A 26 5.16 -10.44 3.27
C GLY A 26 6.00 -10.51 4.55
N PRO A 27 6.32 -9.36 5.17
CA PRO A 27 7.12 -9.33 6.39
C PRO A 27 6.41 -10.09 7.52
N THR A 28 6.97 -11.23 7.91
CA THR A 28 6.52 -12.02 9.06
C THR A 28 7.20 -11.53 10.34
N SER A 29 6.90 -10.29 10.75
CA SER A 29 7.20 -9.90 12.13
C SER A 29 5.97 -9.25 12.74
N ASN A 30 5.25 -10.01 13.56
CA ASN A 30 4.29 -9.46 14.50
C ASN A 30 5.07 -8.59 15.50
N MET A 31 5.27 -7.32 15.15
CA MET A 31 5.81 -6.34 16.07
C MET A 31 4.65 -5.89 16.95
N ILE A 32 4.67 -6.31 18.23
CA ILE A 32 3.73 -5.79 19.22
C ILE A 32 4.16 -4.36 19.55
N ILE A 33 3.65 -3.41 18.78
CA ILE A 33 3.64 -1.99 19.16
C ILE A 33 2.43 -1.87 20.08
N GLY A 34 2.57 -1.32 21.28
CA GLY A 34 1.51 -1.25 22.31
C GLY A 34 0.31 -0.35 21.97
N LEU A 35 -0.06 -0.26 20.69
CA LEU A 35 -1.32 0.27 20.19
C LEU A 35 -2.22 -0.90 19.82
N ASP A 36 -3.54 -0.73 19.94
CA ASP A 36 -4.56 -1.72 19.55
C ASP A 36 -4.67 -1.90 18.01
N VAL A 37 -3.57 -1.69 17.28
CA VAL A 37 -3.48 -1.77 15.82
C VAL A 37 -2.71 -3.03 15.45
N GLU A 38 -3.38 -3.97 14.79
CA GLU A 38 -2.74 -5.17 14.27
C GLU A 38 -1.78 -4.82 13.12
N VAL A 39 -0.48 -5.03 13.33
CA VAL A 39 0.57 -4.76 12.33
C VAL A 39 0.78 -6.00 11.48
N VAL A 40 0.10 -6.04 10.33
CA VAL A 40 0.12 -7.17 9.37
C VAL A 40 1.20 -6.97 8.28
N GLY A 41 1.62 -5.72 8.04
CA GLY A 41 2.61 -5.36 7.01
C GLY A 41 3.70 -4.44 7.52
N VAL A 42 4.45 -3.81 6.60
CA VAL A 42 5.47 -2.81 6.97
C VAL A 42 4.79 -1.65 7.72
N PRO A 43 5.21 -1.34 8.97
CA PRO A 43 4.65 -0.21 9.70
C PRO A 43 5.08 1.12 9.05
N VAL A 44 4.12 2.03 8.88
CA VAL A 44 4.32 3.32 8.20
C VAL A 44 3.80 4.46 9.07
N ILE A 45 4.63 5.49 9.26
CA ILE A 45 4.17 6.84 9.63
C ILE A 45 4.27 7.68 8.36
N PHE A 46 3.16 8.28 7.95
CA PHE A 46 3.11 9.10 6.75
C PHE A 46 3.12 10.59 7.14
N GLU A 47 4.19 11.29 6.83
CA GLU A 47 4.29 12.75 6.98
C GLU A 47 3.91 13.41 5.65
N THR A 48 3.08 14.44 5.68
CA THR A 48 2.49 15.08 4.49
C THR A 48 2.18 16.56 4.73
N ASP A 49 2.27 17.36 3.67
CA ASP A 49 1.80 18.76 3.64
C ASP A 49 0.44 18.92 2.91
N MET A 50 -0.41 17.88 2.96
CA MET A 50 -1.78 17.76 2.41
C MET A 50 -2.53 19.08 2.20
N THR A 51 -2.25 19.79 1.10
CA THR A 51 -2.81 21.13 0.86
C THR A 51 -3.16 21.41 -0.60
N LEU A 52 -2.31 22.13 -1.34
CA LEU A 52 -2.68 22.84 -2.56
C LEU A 52 -2.76 21.94 -3.81
N ASP A 53 -2.06 20.81 -3.80
CA ASP A 53 -2.09 19.78 -4.82
C ASP A 53 -2.56 18.42 -4.28
N VAL A 54 -2.58 17.43 -5.17
CA VAL A 54 -3.34 16.17 -4.98
C VAL A 54 -2.44 14.94 -4.89
N ASP A 55 -1.13 15.11 -4.95
CA ASP A 55 -0.17 14.01 -4.83
C ASP A 55 -0.19 13.40 -3.43
N ASP A 56 -0.33 14.20 -2.37
CA ASP A 56 -0.55 13.73 -1.00
C ASP A 56 -1.82 12.87 -0.85
N VAL A 57 -2.91 13.32 -1.46
CA VAL A 57 -4.19 12.57 -1.49
C VAL A 57 -3.97 11.21 -2.17
N GLY A 58 -3.25 11.21 -3.30
CA GLY A 58 -2.88 10.01 -4.03
C GLY A 58 -1.99 9.08 -3.21
N ALA A 59 -0.98 9.61 -2.53
CA ALA A 59 -0.07 8.86 -1.69
C ALA A 59 -0.81 8.17 -0.53
N LEU A 60 -1.69 8.90 0.17
CA LEU A 60 -2.50 8.34 1.25
C LEU A 60 -3.48 7.27 0.73
N ALA A 61 -4.08 7.47 -0.44
CA ALA A 61 -4.94 6.46 -1.08
C ALA A 61 -4.18 5.18 -1.44
N VAL A 62 -2.96 5.30 -1.97
CA VAL A 62 -2.09 4.14 -2.28
C VAL A 62 -1.73 3.39 -1.01
N LEU A 63 -1.36 4.09 0.07
CA LEU A 63 -1.08 3.45 1.36
C LEU A 63 -2.30 2.69 1.90
N HIS A 64 -3.50 3.27 1.81
CA HIS A 64 -4.73 2.59 2.18
C HIS A 64 -5.01 1.34 1.33
N GLY A 65 -4.69 1.36 0.03
CA GLY A 65 -4.76 0.20 -0.84
C GLY A 65 -3.78 -0.89 -0.40
N LEU A 66 -2.51 -0.53 -0.19
CA LEU A 66 -1.47 -1.44 0.29
C LEU A 66 -1.81 -2.05 1.66
N GLN A 67 -2.43 -1.27 2.55
CA GLN A 67 -2.87 -1.78 3.86
C GLN A 67 -4.03 -2.77 3.71
N THR A 68 -4.93 -2.54 2.75
CA THR A 68 -5.99 -3.51 2.41
C THR A 68 -5.41 -4.83 1.91
N GLU A 69 -4.29 -4.77 1.18
CA GLU A 69 -3.53 -5.94 0.74
C GLU A 69 -2.62 -6.55 1.84
N GLY A 70 -2.61 -6.00 3.06
CA GLY A 70 -1.75 -6.46 4.15
C GLY A 70 -0.26 -6.16 3.96
N LYS A 71 0.11 -5.33 2.98
CA LYS A 71 1.51 -5.01 2.66
C LYS A 71 2.10 -3.94 3.59
N VAL A 72 1.26 -3.03 4.08
CA VAL A 72 1.65 -1.99 5.03
C VAL A 72 0.64 -1.89 6.18
N THR A 73 1.05 -1.24 7.27
CA THR A 73 0.17 -0.83 8.36
C THR A 73 0.47 0.63 8.67
N ILE A 74 -0.46 1.52 8.33
CA ILE A 74 -0.38 2.95 8.67
C ILE A 74 -0.60 3.07 10.18
N LEU A 75 0.42 3.52 10.89
CA LEU A 75 0.39 3.75 12.33
C LEU A 75 -0.13 5.15 12.67
N GLY A 76 0.02 6.08 11.74
CA GLY A 76 -0.43 7.46 11.89
C GLY A 76 -0.07 8.30 10.67
N VAL A 77 -0.79 9.41 10.54
CA VAL A 77 -0.49 10.48 9.58
C VAL A 77 -0.09 11.70 10.37
N SER A 78 1.05 12.28 10.03
CA SER A 78 1.58 13.53 10.58
C SER A 78 1.50 14.61 9.52
N TYR A 79 1.24 15.83 9.96
CA TYR A 79 1.01 16.99 9.10
C TYR A 79 1.94 18.14 9.49
N ASN A 80 2.65 18.70 8.51
CA ASN A 80 3.71 19.69 8.74
C ASN A 80 3.49 21.06 8.07
N GLU A 81 2.25 21.45 7.79
CA GLU A 81 1.91 22.77 7.21
C GLU A 81 0.92 23.55 8.13
N VAL A 82 0.52 24.77 7.79
CA VAL A 82 -0.31 25.68 8.60
C VAL A 82 -1.79 25.77 8.19
N HIS A 83 -2.20 25.16 7.08
CA HIS A 83 -3.56 25.18 6.57
C HIS A 83 -4.52 24.48 7.54
N PRO A 84 -5.51 25.20 8.10
CA PRO A 84 -6.29 24.70 9.23
C PRO A 84 -7.19 23.51 8.90
N LEU A 85 -7.54 23.30 7.63
CA LEU A 85 -8.44 22.23 7.19
C LEU A 85 -7.70 21.00 6.64
N ALA A 86 -6.37 21.03 6.56
CA ALA A 86 -5.61 19.89 6.05
C ALA A 86 -5.75 18.64 6.96
N PRO A 87 -5.70 18.75 8.30
CA PRO A 87 -6.01 17.62 9.19
C PRO A 87 -7.42 17.06 8.99
N ASP A 88 -8.42 17.91 8.76
CA ASP A 88 -9.79 17.48 8.50
C ASP A 88 -9.91 16.72 7.17
N ALA A 89 -9.16 17.14 6.15
CA ALA A 89 -9.10 16.43 4.88
C ALA A 89 -8.43 15.04 5.03
N ILE A 90 -7.34 14.95 5.80
CA ILE A 90 -6.69 13.67 6.15
C ILE A 90 -7.69 12.75 6.86
N ASP A 91 -8.41 13.27 7.86
CA ASP A 91 -9.40 12.50 8.61
C ASP A 91 -10.57 12.04 7.73
N ALA A 92 -11.08 12.90 6.84
CA ALA A 92 -12.11 12.54 5.88
C ALA A 92 -11.68 11.40 4.95
N ILE A 93 -10.42 11.42 4.46
CA ILE A 93 -9.86 10.35 3.62
C ILE A 93 -9.72 9.06 4.43
N ASN A 94 -9.18 9.13 5.65
CA ASN A 94 -9.07 7.97 6.53
C ASN A 94 -10.45 7.35 6.82
N THR A 95 -11.45 8.19 7.07
CA THR A 95 -12.85 7.78 7.29
C THR A 95 -13.44 7.10 6.06
N TYR A 96 -13.17 7.62 4.85
CA TYR A 96 -13.59 6.99 3.60
C TYR A 96 -13.06 5.55 3.46
N TYR A 97 -11.85 5.28 3.94
CA TYR A 97 -11.24 3.95 3.98
C TYR A 97 -11.55 3.14 5.25
N HIS A 98 -12.52 3.58 6.07
CA HIS A 98 -12.91 2.94 7.34
C HIS A 98 -11.79 2.84 8.38
N ARG A 99 -10.88 3.82 8.38
CA ARG A 99 -9.70 3.91 9.27
C ARG A 99 -9.59 5.27 9.99
N GLY A 100 -10.57 6.15 9.81
CA GLY A 100 -10.75 7.38 10.59
C GLY A 100 -11.58 7.11 11.85
N THR A 101 -11.65 8.10 12.75
CA THR A 101 -12.36 8.02 14.03
C THR A 101 -13.87 8.23 13.92
#